data_AF-A0A822HCZ2-F1
#
_entry.id   AF-A0A822HCZ2-F1
#
_cell.length_a   1.000
_cell.length_b   1.000
_cell.length_c   1.000
_cell.angle_alpha   90.00
_cell.angle_beta   90.00
_cell.angle_gamma   90.00
#
_symmetry.space_group_name_H-M   'P 1'
#
loop_
_entity.id
_entity.type
_entity.pdbx_description
1 polymer ?
#
loop_
_entity_poly.entity_id
_entity_poly.type
_entity_poly.pdbx_seq_one_letter_code
_entity_poly.pdbx_strand_id
1 'polypeptide(L)'
;MNDDLAFCLDQFIDDQVKLIDDRLEVLKQDEITECNKIEQEKIIFNKNKLAPKNKGTHYEDQILIDRFIQDLRDDDENINKPKSIVDDQSCIDTLRAEVSTKVNACSNYITRIRNLAKPLPKTSNFVQACNNAIDYFRRSQE
;
A
#
# COMPACT_ATOMS: atom_id res chain seq x y z
N MET A 1 16.36 -33.51 -42.83
CA MET A 1 15.46 -32.58 -42.12
C MET A 1 16.15 -32.20 -40.84
N ASN A 2 16.58 -30.94 -40.69
CA ASN A 2 16.62 -30.22 -39.41
C ASN A 2 17.25 -28.84 -39.49
N ASP A 3 17.96 -28.48 -40.57
CA ASP A 3 18.66 -27.19 -40.62
C ASP A 3 17.71 -25.98 -40.70
N ASP A 4 16.63 -26.08 -41.49
CA ASP A 4 15.60 -25.04 -41.55
C ASP A 4 14.82 -24.92 -40.23
N LEU A 5 14.60 -26.03 -39.52
CA LEU A 5 13.92 -26.03 -38.22
C LEU A 5 14.82 -25.43 -37.13
N ALA A 6 16.12 -25.74 -37.16
CA ALA A 6 17.10 -25.14 -36.26
C ALA A 6 17.21 -23.62 -36.49
N PHE A 7 17.24 -23.19 -37.74
CA PHE A 7 17.24 -21.77 -38.09
C PHE A 7 15.98 -21.04 -37.59
N CYS A 8 14.79 -21.64 -37.76
CA CYS A 8 13.55 -21.05 -37.26
C CYS A 8 13.49 -21.00 -35.72
N LEU A 9 14.09 -21.98 -35.02
CA LEU A 9 14.15 -22.00 -33.57
C LEU A 9 15.12 -20.97 -33.01
N ASP A 10 16.29 -20.81 -33.63
CA ASP A 10 17.26 -19.78 -33.25
C ASP A 10 16.68 -18.38 -33.42
N GLN A 11 16.02 -18.12 -34.56
CA GLN A 11 15.36 -16.83 -34.80
C GLN A 11 14.22 -16.56 -33.82
N PHE A 12 13.45 -17.60 -33.44
CA PHE A 12 12.42 -17.48 -32.42
C PHE A 12 13.02 -17.17 -31.04
N ILE A 13 14.13 -17.80 -30.67
CA ILE A 13 14.82 -17.54 -29.40
C ILE A 13 15.32 -16.10 -29.36
N ASP A 14 15.94 -15.62 -30.43
CA ASP A 14 16.42 -14.24 -30.52
C ASP A 14 15.28 -13.22 -30.40
N ASP A 15 14.14 -13.48 -31.06
CA ASP A 15 12.95 -12.63 -30.95
C ASP A 15 12.37 -12.61 -29.53
N GLN A 16 12.36 -13.76 -28.82
CA GLN A 16 11.91 -13.83 -27.43
C GLN A 16 12.88 -13.13 -26.48
N VAL A 17 14.19 -13.26 -26.68
CA VAL A 17 15.22 -12.56 -25.89
C VAL A 17 15.07 -11.06 -26.05
N LYS A 18 14.91 -10.58 -27.29
CA LYS A 18 14.69 -9.16 -27.57
C LYS A 18 13.42 -8.62 -26.89
N LEU A 19 12.33 -9.38 -26.92
CA LEU A 19 11.08 -9.00 -26.25
C LEU A 19 11.25 -8.88 -24.72
N ILE A 20 12.07 -9.74 -24.12
CA ILE A 20 12.39 -9.71 -22.69
C ILE A 20 13.25 -8.47 -22.37
N ASP A 21 14.26 -8.19 -23.18
CA ASP A 21 15.13 -7.02 -22.99
C ASP A 21 14.35 -5.71 -23.11
N ASP A 22 13.50 -5.57 -24.12
CA ASP A 22 12.62 -4.40 -24.30
C ASP A 22 11.70 -4.22 -23.07
N ARG A 23 11.20 -5.32 -22.51
CA ARG A 23 10.33 -5.26 -21.31
C ARG A 23 11.10 -4.92 -20.04
N LEU A 24 12.33 -5.41 -19.91
CA LEU A 24 13.22 -5.08 -18.79
C LEU A 24 13.60 -3.61 -18.80
N GLU A 25 13.80 -3.01 -19.97
CA GLU A 25 14.13 -1.59 -20.10
C GLU A 25 12.97 -0.69 -19.66
N VAL A 26 11.74 -1.05 -20.03
CA VAL A 26 10.52 -0.36 -19.53
C VAL A 26 10.42 -0.46 -18.00
N LEU A 27 10.64 -1.65 -17.42
CA LEU A 27 10.55 -1.83 -15.97
C LEU A 27 11.62 -1.03 -15.21
N LYS A 28 12.85 -0.96 -15.73
CA LYS A 28 13.90 -0.11 -15.15
C LYS A 28 13.51 1.36 -15.19
N GLN A 29 12.90 1.81 -16.27
CA GLN A 29 12.47 3.20 -16.40
C GLN A 29 11.33 3.55 -15.43
N ASP A 30 10.39 2.63 -15.23
CA ASP A 30 9.31 2.78 -14.24
C ASP A 30 9.87 2.85 -12.81
N GLU A 31 10.83 1.99 -12.46
CA GLU A 31 11.48 1.97 -11.14
C GLU A 31 12.27 3.26 -10.85
N ILE A 32 12.99 3.79 -11.85
CA ILE A 32 13.69 5.08 -11.75
C ILE A 32 12.68 6.21 -11.52
N THR A 33 11.55 6.17 -12.22
CA THR A 33 10.50 7.20 -12.10
C THR A 33 9.86 7.18 -10.71
N GLU A 34 9.60 5.99 -10.16
CA GLU A 34 9.07 5.83 -8.80
C GLU A 34 10.07 6.28 -7.74
N CYS A 35 11.35 5.91 -7.87
CA CYS A 35 12.42 6.36 -6.98
C CYS A 35 12.51 7.90 -6.93
N ASN A 36 12.50 8.55 -8.10
CA ASN A 36 12.55 10.01 -8.20
C ASN A 36 11.34 10.68 -7.54
N LYS A 37 10.15 10.09 -7.66
CA LYS A 37 8.94 10.60 -7.02
C LYS A 37 9.04 10.55 -5.49
N ILE A 38 9.51 9.43 -4.94
CA ILE A 38 9.73 9.26 -3.51
C ILE A 38 10.77 10.26 -2.97
N GLU A 39 11.83 10.50 -3.73
CA GLU A 39 12.88 11.45 -3.33
C GLU A 39 12.38 12.90 -3.33
N GLN A 40 11.56 13.30 -4.31
CA GLN A 40 10.91 14.61 -4.32
C GLN A 40 9.95 14.79 -3.12
N GLU A 41 9.15 13.76 -2.80
CA GLU A 41 8.26 13.77 -1.63
C GLU A 41 9.05 13.91 -0.31
N LYS A 42 10.19 13.22 -0.18
CA LYS A 42 11.09 13.36 0.98
C LYS A 42 11.65 14.78 1.14
N ILE A 43 12.02 15.43 0.03
CA ILE A 43 12.54 16.81 0.06
C ILE A 43 11.46 17.78 0.55
N ILE A 44 10.22 17.62 0.07
CA ILE A 44 9.07 18.44 0.52
C ILE A 44 8.82 18.22 2.02
N PHE A 45 8.82 16.97 2.47
CA PHE A 45 8.62 16.63 3.87
C PHE A 45 9.70 17.25 4.79
N ASN A 46 10.97 17.19 4.38
CA ASN A 46 12.08 17.75 5.16
C ASN A 46 12.10 19.28 5.18
N LYS A 47 11.63 19.96 4.12
CA LYS A 47 11.47 21.43 4.11
C LYS A 47 10.38 21.91 5.07
N ASN A 48 9.36 21.09 5.32
CA ASN A 48 8.28 21.38 6.27
C ASN A 48 8.64 21.06 7.74
N LYS A 49 9.83 20.51 7.98
CA LYS A 49 10.33 20.28 9.33
C LYS A 49 10.77 21.61 9.92
N LEU A 50 9.87 22.24 10.68
CA LEU A 50 10.11 23.47 11.44
C LEU A 50 11.47 23.39 12.15
N ALA A 51 12.29 24.43 11.95
CA ALA A 51 13.59 24.55 12.58
C ALA A 51 13.49 24.34 14.09
N PRO A 52 14.51 23.73 14.74
CA PRO A 52 14.52 23.58 16.20
C PRO A 52 14.44 24.98 16.82
N LYS A 53 13.27 25.33 17.35
CA LYS A 53 13.05 26.64 17.96
C LYS A 53 13.94 26.75 19.20
N ASN A 54 14.59 27.91 19.30
CA ASN A 54 15.29 28.41 20.47
C ASN A 54 14.55 28.06 21.76
N LYS A 55 15.29 27.74 22.81
CA LYS A 55 14.77 27.66 24.18
C LYS A 55 14.09 29.00 24.48
N GLY A 56 12.75 28.99 24.46
CA GLY A 56 11.91 30.17 24.62
C GLY A 56 12.29 30.93 25.88
N THR A 57 12.17 32.26 25.82
CA THR A 57 12.19 33.06 27.04
C THR A 57 10.85 32.89 27.75
N HIS A 58 10.85 32.95 29.09
CA HIS A 58 9.65 32.82 29.93
C HIS A 58 8.45 33.65 29.44
N TYR A 59 8.67 34.74 28.71
CA TYR A 59 7.64 35.60 28.14
C TYR A 59 6.85 34.95 26.99
N GLU A 60 7.50 34.19 26.11
CA GLU A 60 6.82 33.50 25.01
C GLU A 60 5.98 32.34 25.51
N ASP A 61 6.47 31.62 26.53
CA ASP A 61 5.72 30.57 27.21
C ASP A 61 4.53 31.15 27.98
N GLN A 62 4.69 32.33 28.60
CA GLN A 62 3.59 33.03 29.25
C GLN A 62 2.50 33.43 28.26
N ILE A 63 2.87 33.93 27.07
CA ILE A 63 1.91 34.27 26.00
C ILE A 63 1.17 33.03 25.49
N LEU A 64 1.86 31.89 25.37
CA LEU A 64 1.23 30.61 25.00
C LEU A 64 0.22 30.16 26.04
N ILE A 65 0.56 30.27 27.32
CA ILE A 65 -0.32 29.92 28.44
C ILE A 65 -1.52 30.87 28.49
N ASP A 66 -1.30 32.18 28.36
CA ASP A 66 -2.37 33.17 28.39
C ASP A 66 -3.32 32.98 27.21
N ARG A 67 -2.80 32.68 26.01
CA ARG A 67 -3.62 32.37 24.84
C ARG A 67 -4.39 31.05 25.01
N PHE A 68 -3.78 30.02 25.59
CA PHE A 68 -4.46 28.76 25.89
C PHE A 68 -5.59 28.94 26.92
N ILE A 69 -5.38 29.74 27.96
CA ILE A 69 -6.42 30.06 28.95
C ILE A 69 -7.55 30.89 28.32
N GLN A 70 -7.22 31.80 27.40
CA GLN A 70 -8.19 32.57 26.64
C GLN A 70 -9.05 31.65 25.76
N ASP A 71 -8.41 30.76 24.99
CA ASP A 71 -9.10 29.78 24.13
C ASP A 71 -10.04 28.88 24.95
N LEU A 72 -9.64 28.45 26.15
CA LEU A 72 -10.51 27.67 27.04
C LEU A 72 -11.73 28.44 27.56
N ARG A 73 -11.59 29.74 27.82
CA ARG A 73 -12.71 30.59 28.26
C ARG A 73 -13.65 30.90 27.10
N ASP A 74 -13.09 31.13 25.91
CA ASP A 74 -13.85 31.39 24.69
C ASP A 74 -14.55 30.11 24.18
N ASP A 75 -14.01 28.91 24.51
CA ASP A 75 -14.65 27.61 24.28
C ASP A 75 -15.83 27.37 25.24
N ASP A 76 -15.76 27.84 26.50
CA ASP A 76 -16.88 27.79 27.46
C ASP A 76 -18.02 28.74 27.06
N GLU A 77 -17.76 29.82 26.33
CA GLU A 77 -18.82 30.64 25.69
C GLU A 77 -19.38 29.99 24.41
N ASN A 78 -18.72 28.98 23.85
CA ASN A 78 -19.09 28.24 22.64
C ASN A 78 -19.68 26.83 22.90
N ILE A 79 -20.32 26.60 24.06
CA ILE A 79 -21.00 25.33 24.44
C ILE A 79 -22.05 24.84 23.41
N ASN A 80 -22.40 25.62 22.38
CA ASN A 80 -23.30 25.22 21.30
C ASN A 80 -22.62 24.70 20.02
N LYS A 81 -21.29 24.57 19.95
CA LYS A 81 -20.66 23.86 18.81
C LYS A 81 -20.57 22.37 19.12
N PRO A 82 -21.24 21.50 18.36
CA PRO A 82 -21.04 20.07 18.52
C PRO A 82 -19.57 19.78 18.23
N LYS A 83 -18.84 19.29 19.25
CA LYS A 83 -17.58 18.60 19.02
C LYS A 83 -17.85 17.60 17.91
N SER A 84 -17.08 17.65 16.83
CA SER A 84 -17.12 16.65 15.77
C SER A 84 -16.72 15.31 16.38
N ILE A 85 -17.71 14.63 16.96
CA ILE A 85 -17.68 13.22 17.24
C ILE A 85 -17.52 12.61 15.85
N VAL A 86 -16.29 12.26 15.48
CA VAL A 86 -16.10 11.28 14.42
C VAL A 86 -16.93 10.10 14.88
N ASP A 87 -17.99 9.80 14.14
CA ASP A 87 -18.89 8.71 14.48
C ASP A 87 -18.06 7.42 14.47
N ASP A 88 -17.70 6.95 15.67
CA ASP A 88 -16.84 5.78 15.86
C ASP A 88 -17.42 4.58 15.09
N GLN A 89 -18.75 4.52 14.94
CA GLN A 89 -19.42 3.51 14.15
C GLN A 89 -19.10 3.62 12.66
N SER A 90 -19.17 4.82 12.08
CA SER A 90 -18.75 5.06 10.68
C SER A 90 -17.28 4.72 10.44
N CYS A 91 -16.40 4.97 11.42
CA CYS A 91 -14.99 4.61 11.34
C CYS A 91 -14.81 3.08 11.35
N ILE A 92 -15.48 2.39 12.28
CA ILE A 92 -15.47 0.94 12.40
C ILE A 92 -15.99 0.27 11.12
N ASP A 93 -17.07 0.79 10.54
CA ASP A 93 -17.67 0.24 9.32
C ASP A 93 -16.76 0.44 8.11
N THR A 94 -16.07 1.58 8.03
CA THR A 94 -15.06 1.84 6.98
C THR A 94 -13.89 0.85 7.09
N LEU A 95 -13.37 0.64 8.30
CA LEU A 95 -12.29 -0.32 8.54
C LEU A 95 -12.71 -1.75 8.21
N ARG A 96 -13.92 -2.15 8.57
CA ARG A 96 -14.48 -3.47 8.21
C ARG A 96 -14.59 -3.65 6.69
N ALA A 97 -15.07 -2.64 5.99
CA ALA A 97 -15.18 -2.66 4.53
C ALA A 97 -13.80 -2.79 3.85
N GLU A 98 -12.80 -2.05 4.34
CA GLU A 98 -11.44 -2.12 3.82
C GLU A 98 -10.79 -3.49 4.08
N VAL A 99 -10.93 -4.02 5.30
CA VAL A 99 -10.43 -5.36 5.65
C VAL A 99 -11.09 -6.43 4.78
N SER A 100 -12.42 -6.39 4.62
CA SER A 100 -13.14 -7.33 3.77
C SER A 100 -12.65 -7.28 2.32
N THR A 101 -12.44 -6.08 1.78
CA THR A 101 -11.90 -5.88 0.43
C THR A 101 -10.52 -6.52 0.27
N LYS A 102 -9.61 -6.31 1.23
CA LYS A 102 -8.26 -6.89 1.19
C LYS A 102 -8.27 -8.41 1.32
N VAL A 103 -9.08 -8.96 2.24
CA VAL A 103 -9.22 -10.41 2.40
C VAL A 103 -9.76 -11.06 1.12
N ASN A 104 -10.76 -10.43 0.47
CA ASN A 104 -11.31 -10.92 -0.80
C ASN A 104 -10.25 -10.89 -1.91
N ALA A 105 -9.45 -9.82 -2.01
CA ALA A 105 -8.36 -9.74 -2.97
C ALA A 105 -7.31 -10.84 -2.77
N CYS A 106 -6.91 -11.10 -1.51
CA CYS A 106 -5.98 -12.17 -1.17
C CYS A 106 -6.56 -13.57 -1.50
N SER A 107 -7.82 -13.83 -1.16
CA SER A 107 -8.50 -15.09 -1.46
C SER A 107 -8.57 -15.37 -2.97
N ASN A 108 -8.88 -14.33 -3.76
CA ASN A 108 -8.89 -14.42 -5.23
C ASN A 108 -7.49 -14.72 -5.79
N TYR A 109 -6.45 -14.08 -5.25
CA TYR A 109 -5.07 -14.34 -5.66
C TYR A 109 -4.65 -15.78 -5.36
N ILE A 110 -4.93 -16.28 -4.16
CA ILE A 110 -4.64 -17.68 -3.78
C ILE A 110 -5.40 -18.65 -4.68
N THR A 111 -6.66 -18.37 -4.99
CA THR A 111 -7.47 -19.17 -5.92
C THR A 111 -6.81 -19.23 -7.30
N ARG A 112 -6.29 -18.11 -7.80
CA ARG A 112 -5.59 -18.04 -9.08
C ARG A 112 -4.33 -18.91 -9.08
N ILE A 113 -3.47 -18.78 -8.07
CA ILE A 113 -2.23 -19.57 -8.00
C ILE A 113 -2.55 -21.06 -7.83
N ARG A 114 -3.55 -21.41 -7.03
CA ARG A 114 -4.04 -22.80 -6.89
C ARG A 114 -4.44 -23.38 -8.24
N ASN A 115 -5.20 -22.64 -9.03
CA ASN A 115 -5.67 -23.10 -10.34
C ASN A 115 -4.51 -23.29 -11.33
N LEU A 116 -3.50 -22.42 -11.28
CA LEU A 116 -2.27 -22.55 -12.07
C LEU A 116 -1.42 -23.75 -11.64
N ALA A 117 -1.40 -24.07 -10.34
CA ALA A 117 -0.63 -25.17 -9.79
C ALA A 117 -1.30 -26.54 -9.98
N LYS A 118 -2.64 -26.60 -10.01
CA LYS A 118 -3.44 -27.83 -10.15
C LYS A 118 -3.04 -28.76 -11.31
N PRO A 119 -2.74 -28.28 -12.54
CA PRO A 119 -2.32 -29.14 -13.64
C PRO A 119 -0.86 -29.62 -13.55
N LEU A 120 -0.04 -29.04 -12.67
CA LEU A 120 1.38 -29.38 -12.56
C LEU A 120 1.59 -30.65 -11.72
N PRO A 121 2.55 -31.52 -12.07
CA PRO A 121 2.88 -32.69 -11.26
C PRO A 121 3.50 -32.27 -9.92
N LYS A 122 3.26 -33.06 -8.87
CA LYS A 122 3.80 -32.88 -7.50
C LYS A 122 3.38 -31.60 -6.75
N THR A 123 2.27 -30.96 -7.15
CA THR A 123 1.75 -29.75 -6.46
C THR A 123 0.58 -30.02 -5.52
N SER A 124 0.21 -31.29 -5.26
CA SER A 124 -0.95 -31.65 -4.42
C SER A 124 -0.92 -31.00 -3.03
N ASN A 125 0.24 -31.00 -2.38
CA ASN A 125 0.43 -30.39 -1.06
C ASN A 125 0.24 -28.87 -1.10
N PHE A 126 0.72 -28.22 -2.17
CA PHE A 126 0.53 -26.79 -2.39
C PHE A 126 -0.95 -26.45 -2.62
N VAL A 127 -1.64 -27.22 -3.47
CA VAL A 127 -3.08 -27.05 -3.73
C VAL A 127 -3.88 -27.22 -2.43
N GLN A 128 -3.52 -28.19 -1.58
CA GLN A 128 -4.16 -28.38 -0.28
C GLN A 128 -3.91 -27.19 0.66
N ALA A 129 -2.69 -26.66 0.69
CA ALA A 129 -2.38 -25.46 1.48
C ALA A 129 -3.20 -24.24 1.03
N CYS A 130 -3.38 -24.06 -0.29
CA CYS A 130 -4.27 -23.02 -0.82
C CYS A 130 -5.72 -23.21 -0.37
N ASN A 131 -6.24 -24.43 -0.39
CA ASN A 131 -7.61 -24.71 0.07
C ASN A 131 -7.78 -24.38 1.56
N ASN A 132 -6.82 -24.80 2.40
CA ASN A 132 -6.85 -24.51 3.83
C ASN A 132 -6.82 -22.99 4.11
N ALA A 133 -6.03 -22.22 3.34
CA ALA A 133 -5.96 -20.77 3.47
C ALA A 133 -7.28 -20.09 3.07
N ILE A 134 -7.92 -20.53 1.97
CA ILE A 134 -9.22 -20.02 1.54
C ILE A 134 -10.30 -20.32 2.59
N ASP A 135 -10.33 -21.54 3.13
CA ASP A 135 -11.28 -21.93 4.17
C ASP A 135 -11.10 -21.13 5.47
N TYR A 136 -9.85 -20.84 5.85
CA TYR A 136 -9.54 -19.98 6.97
C TYR A 136 -10.11 -18.57 6.78
N PHE A 137 -9.85 -17.93 5.63
CA PHE A 137 -10.37 -16.60 5.35
C PHE A 137 -11.89 -16.53 5.37
N ARG A 138 -12.57 -17.56 4.84
CA ARG A 138 -14.02 -17.63 4.87
C ARG A 138 -14.54 -17.65 6.31
N ARG A 139 -13.96 -18.49 7.17
CA ARG A 139 -14.35 -18.59 8.59
C ARG A 139 -14.04 -17.33 9.39
N SER A 140 -13.01 -16.58 9.01
CA SER A 140 -12.65 -15.30 9.66
C SER A 140 -13.55 -14.14 9.25
N GLN A 141 -14.40 -14.32 8.24
CA GLN A 141 -15.38 -13.33 7.78
C GLN A 141 -16.82 -13.63 8.25
N GLU A 142 -17.06 -14.81 8.82
CA GLU A 142 -18.31 -15.22 9.50
C GLU A 142 -18.36 -14.69 10.94
#